data_AF-A0AAW8CVZ9-F1
#
_entry.id   AF-A0AAW8CVZ9-F1
#
_cell.length_a   1.000
_cell.length_b   1.000
_cell.length_c   1.000
_cell.angle_alpha   90.00
_cell.angle_beta   90.00
_cell.angle_gamma   90.00
#
_symmetry.space_group_name_H-M   'P 1'
#
loop_
_entity.id
_entity.type
_entity.pdbx_description
1 polymer ?
#
loop_
_entity_poly.entity_id
_entity_poly.type
_entity_poly.pdbx_seq_one_letter_code
_entity_poly.pdbx_strand_id
1 'polypeptide(L)'
;MRTLICEWLLGEGYAVQALPAQGASGGADADLVIVDVPDLRGGGADTVRAVRAGYPRAALIGLSTRLGRSLHSDSNPARALGLRRLVAKPCARGELLQAVADTLGTAH
;
A
#
# COMPACT_ATOMS: atom_id res chain seq x y z
N MET A 1 -1.27 -1.10 -14.19
CA MET A 1 -1.90 -1.58 -12.94
C MET A 1 -2.47 -0.45 -12.08
N ARG A 2 -1.82 0.71 -11.95
CA ARG A 2 -2.35 1.85 -11.16
C ARG A 2 -3.79 2.23 -11.53
N THR A 3 -4.10 2.40 -12.81
CA THR A 3 -5.45 2.74 -13.29
C THR A 3 -6.51 1.74 -12.85
N LEU A 4 -6.25 0.44 -13.02
CA LEU A 4 -7.17 -0.63 -12.60
C LEU A 4 -7.42 -0.61 -11.09
N ILE A 5 -6.36 -0.39 -10.29
CA ILE A 5 -6.51 -0.28 -8.83
C ILE A 5 -7.39 0.91 -8.46
N CYS A 6 -7.19 2.06 -9.11
CA CYS A 6 -8.02 3.22 -8.89
C CYS A 6 -9.49 2.93 -9.24
N GLU A 7 -9.75 2.31 -10.39
CA GLU A 7 -11.11 1.92 -10.80
C GLU A 7 -11.77 0.97 -9.80
N TRP A 8 -11.03 -0.04 -9.32
CA TRP A 8 -11.56 -0.99 -8.35
C TRP A 8 -11.93 -0.34 -7.03
N LEU A 9 -11.07 0.55 -6.52
CA LEU A 9 -11.29 1.27 -5.26
C LEU A 9 -12.42 2.30 -5.39
N LEU A 10 -12.46 3.06 -6.48
CA LEU A 10 -13.54 3.99 -6.78
C LEU A 10 -14.88 3.25 -6.89
N GLY A 11 -14.88 2.06 -7.51
CA GLY A 11 -16.08 1.21 -7.62
C GLY A 11 -16.61 0.68 -6.30
N GLU A 12 -15.79 0.64 -5.23
CA GLU A 12 -16.22 0.30 -3.87
C GLU A 12 -16.58 1.55 -3.03
N GLY A 13 -16.54 2.75 -3.62
CA GLY A 13 -16.87 4.01 -2.96
C GLY A 13 -15.72 4.68 -2.19
N TYR A 14 -14.49 4.20 -2.33
CA TYR A 14 -13.33 4.88 -1.75
C TYR A 14 -12.97 6.15 -2.52
N ALA A 15 -12.56 7.21 -1.80
CA ALA A 15 -11.92 8.35 -2.42
C ALA A 15 -10.46 7.99 -2.77
N VAL A 16 -10.08 8.13 -4.04
CA VAL A 16 -8.75 7.70 -4.52
C VAL A 16 -8.01 8.85 -5.17
N GLN A 17 -6.76 9.07 -4.73
CA GLN A 17 -5.84 10.00 -5.37
C GLN A 17 -4.62 9.24 -5.92
N ALA A 18 -4.43 9.29 -7.24
CA ALA A 18 -3.28 8.67 -7.90
C ALA A 18 -2.12 9.67 -8.00
N LEU A 19 -1.10 9.52 -7.15
CA LEU A 19 0.09 10.37 -7.17
C LEU A 19 1.23 9.74 -7.97
N PRO A 20 2.09 10.55 -8.62
CA PRO A 20 3.37 10.09 -9.14
C PRO A 20 4.33 9.74 -7.98
N ALA A 21 5.27 8.82 -8.23
CA ALA A 21 6.25 8.38 -7.23
C ALA A 21 7.18 9.51 -6.74
N GLN A 22 7.31 10.59 -7.51
CA GLN A 22 8.07 11.80 -7.17
C GLN A 22 7.07 12.93 -6.95
N GLY A 23 6.91 13.41 -5.71
CA GLY A 23 6.04 14.55 -5.41
C GLY A 23 4.85 14.27 -4.50
N ALA A 24 4.82 13.15 -3.78
CA ALA A 24 3.88 12.96 -2.68
C ALA A 24 4.29 13.81 -1.47
N SER A 25 4.20 15.14 -1.61
CA SER A 25 4.36 16.07 -0.50
C SER A 25 3.08 16.01 0.34
N GLY A 26 3.25 15.56 1.60
CA GLY A 26 2.22 15.18 2.56
C GLY A 26 1.26 16.30 2.98
N GLY A 27 0.40 16.74 2.07
CA GLY A 27 -0.68 17.68 2.34
C GLY A 27 -2.07 17.05 2.42
N ALA A 28 -2.25 15.80 1.99
CA ALA A 28 -3.53 15.12 2.00
C ALA A 28 -3.62 14.18 3.22
N ASP A 29 -4.60 14.41 4.08
CA ASP A 29 -4.99 13.44 5.10
C ASP A 29 -5.56 12.21 4.38
N ALA A 30 -4.85 11.09 4.47
CA ALA A 30 -5.23 9.85 3.82
C ALA A 30 -5.25 8.74 4.87
N ASP A 31 -6.33 7.97 4.91
CA ASP A 31 -6.45 6.85 5.84
C ASP A 31 -5.58 5.66 5.44
N LEU A 32 -5.32 5.52 4.13
CA LEU A 32 -4.55 4.43 3.54
C LEU A 32 -3.75 4.89 2.33
N VAL A 33 -2.50 4.45 2.25
CA VAL A 33 -1.64 4.62 1.08
C VAL A 33 -1.18 3.26 0.56
N ILE A 34 -1.36 3.05 -0.75
CA ILE A 34 -0.88 1.87 -1.46
C ILE A 34 0.40 2.23 -2.20
N VAL A 35 1.51 1.59 -1.84
CA VAL A 35 2.84 1.90 -2.37
C VAL A 35 3.33 0.76 -3.26
N ASP A 36 3.89 1.10 -4.42
CA ASP A 36 4.58 0.13 -5.26
C ASP A 36 5.99 -0.16 -4.70
N VAL A 37 6.24 -1.40 -4.31
CA VAL A 37 7.47 -1.86 -3.66
C VAL A 37 8.00 -3.09 -4.40
N PRO A 38 8.70 -2.90 -5.54
CA PRO A 38 9.16 -4.01 -6.38
C PRO A 38 10.15 -4.95 -5.66
N ASP A 39 10.91 -4.44 -4.69
CA ASP A 39 11.78 -5.23 -3.80
C ASP A 39 11.72 -4.65 -2.39
N LEU A 40 11.65 -5.51 -1.36
CA LEU A 40 11.63 -5.05 0.05
C LEU A 40 13.01 -4.65 0.58
N ARG A 41 14.08 -4.90 -0.18
CA ARG A 41 15.45 -4.52 0.18
C ARG A 41 15.87 -3.28 -0.64
N GLY A 42 16.90 -2.58 -0.14
CA GLY A 42 17.44 -1.40 -0.79
C GLY A 42 16.36 -0.35 -1.09
N GLY A 43 16.24 0.07 -2.36
CA GLY A 43 15.41 1.21 -2.78
C GLY A 43 13.90 1.10 -2.49
N GLY A 44 13.34 -0.10 -2.34
CA GLY A 44 11.93 -0.21 -1.94
C GLY A 44 11.70 0.10 -0.46
N ALA A 45 12.68 -0.20 0.42
CA ALA A 45 12.62 0.22 1.81
C ALA A 45 12.69 1.74 1.94
N ASP A 46 13.53 2.40 1.15
CA ASP A 46 13.64 3.87 1.14
C ASP A 46 12.36 4.53 0.60
N THR A 47 11.73 3.92 -0.41
CA THR A 47 10.43 4.38 -0.92
C THR A 47 9.35 4.31 0.17
N VAL A 48 9.26 3.20 0.90
CA VAL A 48 8.29 3.06 2.00
C VAL A 48 8.55 4.07 3.11
N ARG A 49 9.82 4.30 3.47
CA ARG A 49 10.19 5.32 4.47
C ARG A 49 9.82 6.73 4.04
N ALA A 50 10.07 7.09 2.79
CA ALA A 50 9.70 8.40 2.24
C ALA A 50 8.18 8.61 2.30
N VAL A 51 7.40 7.60 1.91
CA VAL A 51 5.94 7.66 2.00
C VAL A 51 5.47 7.72 3.45
N ARG A 52 6.05 6.91 4.36
CA ARG A 52 5.74 6.96 5.79
C ARG A 52 5.99 8.34 6.40
N ALA A 53 7.06 9.02 5.98
CA ALA A 53 7.35 10.38 6.42
C ALA A 53 6.33 11.41 5.91
N GLY A 54 5.83 11.24 4.68
CA GLY A 54 4.77 12.10 4.10
C GLY A 54 3.36 11.80 4.64
N TYR A 55 3.11 10.56 5.07
CA TYR A 55 1.81 10.09 5.57
C TYR A 55 1.99 9.35 6.91
N PRO A 56 2.30 10.06 8.00
CA PRO A 56 2.61 9.43 9.28
C PRO A 56 1.42 8.71 9.92
N ARG A 57 0.19 9.17 9.63
CA ARG A 57 -1.05 8.61 10.20
C ARG A 57 -1.73 7.56 9.32
N ALA A 58 -1.41 7.54 8.03
CA ALA A 58 -2.02 6.60 7.09
C ALA A 58 -1.60 5.16 7.37
N ALA A 59 -2.49 4.21 7.16
CA ALA A 59 -2.09 2.83 6.95
C ALA A 59 -1.26 2.70 5.66
N LEU A 60 -0.33 1.74 5.60
CA LEU A 60 0.46 1.46 4.40
C LEU A 60 0.25 0.03 3.93
N ILE A 61 -0.12 -0.15 2.67
CA ILE A 61 -0.08 -1.44 1.97
C ILE A 61 0.98 -1.36 0.88
N GLY A 62 1.90 -2.32 0.84
CA GLY A 62 2.85 -2.44 -0.25
C GLY A 62 2.34 -3.40 -1.34
N LEU A 63 2.71 -3.13 -2.59
CA LEU A 63 2.50 -4.04 -3.72
C LEU A 63 3.86 -4.50 -4.25
N SER A 64 4.12 -5.81 -4.31
CA SER A 64 5.44 -6.33 -4.71
C SER A 64 5.38 -7.42 -5.77
N THR A 65 6.25 -7.35 -6.77
CA THR A 65 6.40 -8.40 -7.81
C THR A 65 7.29 -9.57 -7.36
N ARG A 66 8.11 -9.39 -6.32
CA ARG A 66 9.04 -10.42 -5.81
C ARG A 66 8.43 -11.27 -4.69
N LEU A 67 7.15 -11.09 -4.44
CA LEU A 67 6.44 -11.82 -3.43
C LEU A 67 5.69 -13.00 -4.07
N GLY A 68 6.07 -14.23 -3.69
CA GLY A 68 5.44 -15.45 -4.24
C GLY A 68 4.00 -15.68 -3.78
N ARG A 69 3.55 -15.02 -2.70
CA ARG A 69 2.17 -15.01 -2.19
C ARG A 69 1.95 -13.79 -1.31
N SER A 70 0.78 -13.15 -1.35
CA SER A 70 0.46 -12.02 -0.46
C SER A 70 0.72 -12.39 1.00
N LEU A 71 1.46 -11.54 1.70
CA LEU A 71 1.84 -11.73 3.10
C LEU A 71 1.03 -10.79 3.97
N HIS A 72 0.39 -11.37 4.97
CA HIS A 72 -0.16 -10.60 6.08
C HIS A 72 1.00 -9.98 6.88
N SER A 73 0.72 -8.91 7.63
CA SER A 73 1.72 -8.11 8.35
C SER A 73 2.63 -8.92 9.28
N ASP A 74 2.27 -10.14 9.66
CA ASP A 74 3.13 -11.00 10.50
C ASP A 74 4.45 -11.43 9.85
N SER A 75 4.65 -11.15 8.55
CA SER A 75 5.99 -11.30 7.96
C SER A 75 6.94 -10.20 8.46
N ASN A 76 7.94 -10.61 9.26
CA ASN A 76 8.97 -9.79 9.91
C ASN A 76 9.51 -8.57 9.10
N PRO A 77 9.89 -8.69 7.81
CA PRO A 77 10.46 -7.55 7.07
C PRO A 77 9.44 -6.45 6.69
N ALA A 78 8.16 -6.77 6.50
CA ALA A 78 7.15 -5.78 6.11
C ALA A 78 6.77 -4.87 7.30
N ARG A 79 6.66 -5.45 8.50
CA ARG A 79 6.42 -4.68 9.74
C ARG A 79 7.57 -3.77 10.11
N ALA A 80 8.82 -4.20 9.90
CA ALA A 80 10.00 -3.36 10.16
C ALA A 80 9.99 -2.07 9.31
N LEU A 81 9.30 -2.07 8.17
CA LEU A 81 9.13 -0.92 7.29
C LEU A 81 7.83 -0.13 7.56
N GLY A 82 7.01 -0.57 8.51
CA GLY A 82 5.74 0.07 8.86
C GLY A 82 4.59 -0.24 7.89
N LEU A 83 4.71 -1.29 7.08
CA LEU A 83 3.61 -1.78 6.24
C LEU A 83 2.64 -2.61 7.07
N ARG A 84 1.34 -2.35 6.91
CA ARG A 84 0.27 -3.18 7.47
C ARG A 84 -0.03 -4.40 6.60
N ARG A 85 0.26 -4.38 5.30
CA ARG A 85 0.11 -5.57 4.45
C ARG A 85 1.01 -5.49 3.24
N LEU A 86 1.36 -6.64 2.68
CA LEU A 86 2.07 -6.73 1.41
C LEU A 86 1.32 -7.64 0.45
N VAL A 87 0.87 -7.08 -0.66
CA VAL A 87 0.11 -7.78 -1.69
C VAL A 87 1.04 -8.13 -2.85
N ALA A 88 1.04 -9.39 -3.26
CA ALA A 88 1.83 -9.87 -4.38
C ALA A 88 1.28 -9.33 -5.70
N LYS A 89 2.15 -9.12 -6.69
CA LYS A 89 1.77 -8.84 -8.07
C LYS A 89 2.01 -10.08 -8.93
N PRO A 90 1.07 -10.44 -9.83
CA PRO A 90 -0.27 -9.84 -9.99
C PRO A 90 -1.18 -10.19 -8.80
N CYS A 91 -2.14 -9.30 -8.49
CA CYS A 91 -3.18 -9.56 -7.50
C CYS A 91 -4.57 -9.51 -8.15
N ALA A 92 -5.51 -10.25 -7.57
CA ALA A 92 -6.91 -10.17 -7.96
C ALA A 92 -7.59 -8.95 -7.32
N ARG A 93 -8.67 -8.46 -7.94
CA ARG A 93 -9.51 -7.37 -7.39
C ARG A 93 -9.94 -7.66 -5.96
N GLY A 94 -10.54 -8.83 -5.72
CA GLY A 94 -11.04 -9.21 -4.39
C GLY A 94 -9.93 -9.30 -3.35
N GLU A 95 -8.74 -9.77 -3.73
CA GLU A 95 -7.59 -9.86 -2.84
C GLU A 95 -7.10 -8.48 -2.39
N LEU A 96 -7.04 -7.52 -3.31
CA LEU A 96 -6.67 -6.14 -3.00
C LEU A 96 -7.73 -5.43 -2.17
N LEU A 97 -9.00 -5.59 -2.51
CA LEU A 97 -10.09 -4.96 -1.77
C LEU A 97 -10.21 -5.52 -0.36
N GLN A 98 -10.05 -6.84 -0.18
CA GLN A 98 -9.95 -7.43 1.15
C GLN A 98 -8.75 -6.86 1.92
N ALA A 99 -7.60 -6.68 1.26
CA ALA A 99 -6.42 -6.05 1.88
C ALA A 99 -6.75 -4.67 2.44
N VAL A 100 -7.45 -3.87 1.64
CA VAL A 100 -7.84 -2.49 1.94
C VAL A 100 -8.85 -2.47 3.08
N ALA A 101 -9.91 -3.26 2.98
CA ALA A 101 -10.96 -3.38 3.99
C ALA A 101 -10.42 -3.85 5.34
N ASP A 102 -9.61 -4.92 5.37
CA ASP A 102 -8.97 -5.41 6.59
C ASP A 102 -8.10 -4.32 7.23
N THR A 103 -7.34 -3.60 6.40
CA THR A 103 -6.38 -2.59 6.87
C THR A 103 -7.08 -1.36 7.47
N LEU A 104 -8.17 -0.91 6.84
CA LEU A 104 -8.99 0.21 7.31
C LEU A 104 -9.88 -0.20 8.50
N GLY A 105 -10.41 -1.42 8.50
CA GLY A 105 -11.23 -1.96 9.59
C GLY A 105 -10.44 -2.25 10.87
N THR A 106 -9.14 -2.51 10.78
CA THR A 106 -8.22 -2.69 11.93
C THR A 106 -7.59 -1.37 12.40
N ALA A 107 -8.11 -0.21 11.96
CA ALA A 107 -7.64 1.11 12.38
C ALA A 107 -8.48 1.76 13.50
N HIS A 108 -9.40 1.01 14.10
CA HIS A 108 -10.19 1.39 15.27
C HIS A 108 -9.70 0.65 16.53
#